data_AF-A0A9P4XSF2-F1
#
_entry.id   AF-A0A9P4XSF2-F1
#
_cell.length_a   1.000
_cell.length_b   1.000
_cell.length_c   1.000
_cell.angle_alpha   90.00
_cell.angle_beta   90.00
_cell.angle_gamma   90.00
#
_symmetry.space_group_name_H-M   'P 1'
#
loop_
_entity.id
_entity.type
_entity.pdbx_description
1 polymer ?
#
loop_
_entity_poly.entity_id
_entity_poly.type
_entity_poly.pdbx_seq_one_letter_code
_entity_poly.pdbx_strand_id
1 'polypeptide(L)'
;MSLELPAHFQIFDGAQEDANHAARPQSFTLFSQLPQELRRKIWRTSLQRERMIQICIHPLQNTNAGSHAHTGYGAAVRGRRVPSKLLRICREARNEALAFYRVHIPCSFTHGTPEQERAAACTAPGRDLLPFSPEYDILQLIPYWPDYTLITDFLLSLCALDPRCVGLRSLAVDISQLRLQSQQGALPPPAAGAARMAALRALFAGLHEVFLITALPLGRMLVPARDRRTGDSAVLLLNSAMPVRAHTPAFTRLPRDSRPIDQDLRRVYMADGHIGAVHSGHAFLARLGIELGDLQAQVSWLVTFEPAREIYSREMAEAFLQGEEDRCSSEQVPKPGLADHLERLVDQGLASAHNTMKGLYELPDVAFGFWRFPLYPSQTFVEKGLGEEEEDGWEFAFNWVTRPLNDLSDCWPELVLMNLAY
;
A
#
# COMPACT_ATOMS: atom_id res chain seq x y z
N MET A 1 10.68 16.62 -35.60
CA MET A 1 10.18 17.40 -34.46
C MET A 1 10.12 16.45 -33.29
N SER A 2 11.10 16.54 -32.41
CA SER A 2 11.20 15.72 -31.21
C SER A 2 10.08 16.13 -30.25
N LEU A 3 9.17 15.21 -29.95
CA LEU A 3 8.19 15.38 -28.89
C LEU A 3 8.95 15.09 -27.59
N GLU A 4 9.38 16.14 -26.89
CA GLU A 4 9.90 16.02 -25.53
C GLU A 4 8.78 15.47 -24.65
N LEU A 5 9.03 14.33 -24.00
CA LEU A 5 8.13 13.77 -23.00
C LEU A 5 8.11 14.72 -21.77
N PRO A 6 6.94 14.93 -21.14
CA PRO A 6 6.84 15.73 -19.92
C PRO A 6 7.79 15.26 -18.82
N ALA A 7 8.37 16.19 -18.06
CA ALA A 7 9.40 15.93 -17.02
C ALA A 7 9.01 14.83 -16.02
N HIS A 8 7.72 14.71 -15.69
CA HIS A 8 7.21 13.74 -14.72
C HIS A 8 7.33 12.27 -15.13
N PHE A 9 7.73 11.96 -16.37
CA PHE A 9 8.02 10.59 -16.80
C PHE A 9 9.48 10.15 -16.62
N GLN A 10 10.40 11.08 -16.33
CA GLN A 10 11.82 10.75 -16.19
C GLN A 10 12.13 9.84 -14.99
N ILE A 11 11.19 9.70 -14.04
CA ILE A 11 11.31 8.79 -12.88
C ILE A 11 11.10 7.31 -13.27
N PHE A 12 10.33 7.05 -14.32
CA PHE A 12 10.15 5.69 -14.84
C PHE A 12 11.33 5.24 -15.71
N ASP A 13 12.13 6.20 -16.16
CA ASP A 13 13.37 5.95 -16.84
C ASP A 13 14.44 5.67 -15.79
N GLY A 14 14.55 4.40 -15.41
CA GLY A 14 15.87 3.87 -15.10
C GLY A 14 16.75 4.22 -16.30
N ALA A 15 17.56 5.25 -16.16
CA ALA A 15 18.26 5.93 -17.24
C ALA A 15 19.15 5.00 -18.08
N GLN A 16 18.58 4.26 -19.05
CA GLN A 16 19.28 3.67 -20.19
C GLN A 16 18.41 2.91 -21.24
N GLU A 17 17.08 3.05 -21.31
CA GLU A 17 16.29 2.26 -22.30
C GLU A 17 15.73 3.08 -23.49
N ASP A 18 15.61 4.40 -23.37
CA ASP A 18 14.78 5.20 -24.29
C ASP A 18 15.39 5.61 -25.64
N ALA A 19 16.69 5.39 -25.87
CA ALA A 19 17.27 5.65 -27.20
C ALA A 19 17.04 4.51 -28.22
N ASN A 20 16.49 3.36 -27.82
CA ASN A 20 16.41 2.16 -28.67
C ASN A 20 14.99 1.68 -29.02
N HIS A 21 13.92 2.33 -28.55
CA HIS A 21 12.55 1.80 -28.65
C HIS A 21 11.85 1.98 -30.02
N ALA A 22 12.48 2.65 -31.00
CA ALA A 22 12.03 2.62 -32.39
C ALA A 22 12.46 1.34 -33.15
N ALA A 23 13.35 0.54 -32.58
CA ALA A 23 13.68 -0.79 -33.09
C ALA A 23 12.77 -1.82 -32.41
N ARG A 24 12.19 -2.76 -33.20
CA ARG A 24 11.56 -3.99 -32.67
C ARG A 24 12.41 -4.53 -31.51
N PRO A 25 11.81 -5.07 -30.43
CA PRO A 25 12.59 -5.70 -29.37
C PRO A 25 13.47 -6.76 -30.03
N GLN A 26 14.78 -6.50 -30.09
CA GLN A 26 15.73 -7.45 -30.63
C GLN A 26 15.64 -8.67 -29.74
N SER A 27 15.14 -9.77 -30.28
CA SER A 27 15.10 -11.02 -29.54
C SER A 27 16.56 -11.37 -29.20
N PHE A 28 16.88 -11.44 -27.90
CA PHE A 28 18.20 -11.84 -27.45
C PHE A 28 18.36 -13.36 -27.66
N THR A 29 18.67 -13.74 -28.90
CA THR A 29 18.76 -15.15 -29.35
C THR A 29 19.94 -15.90 -28.73
N LEU A 30 20.93 -15.17 -28.22
CA LEU A 30 22.10 -15.74 -27.55
C LEU A 30 21.79 -16.33 -26.17
N PHE A 31 20.62 -16.03 -25.58
CA PHE A 31 20.27 -16.55 -24.26
C PHE A 31 20.39 -18.08 -24.21
N SER A 32 19.89 -18.79 -25.24
CA SER A 32 19.91 -20.25 -25.29
C SER A 32 21.32 -20.85 -25.46
N GLN A 33 22.28 -20.05 -25.93
CA GLN A 33 23.67 -20.46 -26.13
C GLN A 33 24.51 -20.35 -24.86
N LEU A 34 24.00 -19.68 -23.83
CA LEU A 34 24.68 -19.59 -22.54
C LEU A 34 24.74 -20.97 -21.85
N PRO A 35 25.85 -21.28 -21.16
CA PRO A 35 25.92 -22.41 -20.23
C PRO A 35 24.71 -22.45 -19.29
N GLN A 36 24.26 -23.66 -18.97
CA GLN A 36 23.03 -23.85 -18.20
C GLN A 36 23.08 -23.14 -16.84
N GLU A 37 24.25 -23.10 -16.21
CA GLU A 37 24.49 -22.46 -14.92
C GLU A 37 24.21 -20.96 -15.00
N LEU A 38 24.65 -20.30 -16.08
CA LEU A 38 24.42 -18.87 -16.30
C LEU A 38 22.94 -18.60 -16.59
N ARG A 39 22.28 -19.42 -17.42
CA ARG A 39 20.84 -19.27 -17.70
C ARG A 39 20.01 -19.39 -16.42
N ARG A 40 20.29 -20.40 -15.58
CA ARG A 40 19.64 -20.57 -14.27
C ARG A 40 19.92 -19.40 -13.33
N LYS A 41 21.15 -18.90 -13.29
CA LYS A 41 21.49 -17.72 -12.47
C LYS A 41 20.69 -16.50 -12.91
N ILE A 42 20.57 -16.25 -14.22
CA ILE A 42 19.76 -15.15 -14.76
C ILE A 42 18.29 -15.31 -14.35
N TRP A 43 17.72 -16.51 -14.50
CA TRP A 43 16.34 -16.75 -14.06
C TRP A 43 16.15 -16.50 -12.57
N ARG A 44 17.03 -17.01 -11.71
CA ARG A 44 16.97 -16.76 -10.27
C ARG A 44 17.07 -15.29 -9.93
N THR A 45 18.05 -14.59 -10.50
CA THR A 45 18.22 -13.15 -10.26
C THR A 45 16.99 -12.36 -10.70
N SER A 46 16.33 -12.75 -11.80
CA SER A 46 15.08 -12.08 -12.24
C SER A 46 13.88 -12.32 -11.31
N LEU A 47 13.93 -13.35 -10.45
CA LEU A 47 12.91 -13.67 -9.45
C LEU A 47 13.13 -12.95 -8.11
N GLN A 48 14.36 -12.52 -7.82
CA GLN A 48 14.76 -11.83 -6.59
C GLN A 48 14.30 -10.37 -6.59
N ARG A 49 12.99 -10.18 -6.68
CA ARG A 49 12.34 -8.87 -6.64
C ARG A 49 11.29 -8.91 -5.56
N GLU A 50 11.22 -7.83 -4.79
CA GLU A 50 10.21 -7.71 -3.77
C GLU A 50 8.83 -7.49 -4.41
N ARG A 51 7.82 -8.11 -3.79
CA ARG A 51 6.44 -7.97 -4.22
C ARG A 51 5.53 -7.79 -3.02
N MET A 52 4.69 -6.76 -3.04
CA MET A 52 3.62 -6.58 -2.08
C MET A 52 2.35 -7.22 -2.63
N ILE A 53 1.91 -8.31 -2.01
CA ILE A 53 0.75 -9.09 -2.45
C ILE A 53 -0.41 -8.80 -1.51
N GLN A 54 -1.48 -8.22 -2.07
CA GLN A 54 -2.70 -7.92 -1.34
C GLN A 54 -3.58 -9.17 -1.22
N ILE A 55 -3.88 -9.57 0.01
CA ILE A 55 -4.72 -10.73 0.30
C ILE A 55 -5.90 -10.29 1.17
N CYS A 56 -7.09 -10.50 0.64
CA CYS A 56 -8.34 -10.40 1.37
C CYS A 56 -8.70 -11.77 1.97
N ILE A 57 -8.91 -11.80 3.27
CA ILE A 57 -9.31 -13.02 4.00
C ILE A 57 -10.79 -12.88 4.36
N HIS A 58 -11.59 -13.89 4.03
CA HIS A 58 -13.03 -13.89 4.23
C HIS A 58 -13.51 -15.24 4.78
N PRO A 59 -14.66 -15.31 5.46
CA PRO A 59 -15.24 -16.59 5.82
C PRO A 59 -15.70 -17.35 4.56
N LEU A 60 -15.57 -18.68 4.58
CA LEU A 60 -16.25 -19.52 3.59
C LEU A 60 -17.70 -19.71 4.05
N GLN A 61 -18.66 -19.37 3.20
CA GLN A 61 -20.04 -19.75 3.44
C GLN A 61 -20.13 -21.28 3.36
N ASN A 62 -20.73 -21.93 4.36
CA ASN A 62 -20.88 -23.39 4.45
C ASN A 62 -21.38 -23.96 3.12
N THR A 63 -20.48 -24.40 2.26
CA THR A 63 -20.84 -25.23 1.12
C THR A 63 -21.16 -26.59 1.70
N ASN A 64 -22.44 -26.93 1.73
CA ASN A 64 -22.95 -28.26 2.09
C ASN A 64 -22.27 -29.34 1.22
N ALA A 65 -21.09 -29.84 1.58
CA ALA A 65 -20.47 -31.02 0.97
C ALA A 65 -19.25 -31.47 1.78
N GLY A 66 -19.33 -32.70 2.31
CA GLY A 66 -18.28 -33.35 3.09
C GLY A 66 -17.02 -33.67 2.29
N SER A 67 -16.13 -32.69 2.16
CA SER A 67 -14.77 -32.91 1.68
C SER A 67 -13.76 -32.23 2.60
N HIS A 68 -12.78 -33.00 3.03
CA HIS A 68 -11.78 -32.66 4.02
C HIS A 68 -10.90 -31.47 3.58
N ALA A 69 -11.10 -30.29 4.17
CA ALA A 69 -10.06 -29.28 4.34
C ALA A 69 -10.45 -28.27 5.45
N HIS A 70 -9.55 -28.09 6.42
CA HIS A 70 -9.79 -27.65 7.79
C HIS A 70 -9.72 -26.14 8.04
N THR A 71 -10.21 -25.29 7.15
CA THR A 71 -10.11 -23.84 7.38
C THR A 71 -11.39 -23.14 6.97
N GLY A 72 -12.14 -22.60 7.93
CA GLY A 72 -13.38 -21.83 7.70
C GLY A 72 -13.16 -20.49 6.99
N TYR A 73 -12.00 -20.27 6.37
CA TYR A 73 -11.64 -19.06 5.64
C TYR A 73 -11.33 -19.37 4.17
N GLY A 74 -11.55 -18.37 3.31
CA GLY A 74 -11.01 -18.30 1.97
C GLY A 74 -10.08 -17.09 1.83
N ALA A 75 -9.17 -17.16 0.86
CA ALA A 75 -8.24 -16.10 0.53
C ALA A 75 -8.47 -15.64 -0.91
N ALA A 76 -8.62 -14.33 -1.09
CA ALA A 76 -8.72 -13.69 -2.39
C ALA A 76 -7.51 -12.77 -2.59
N VAL A 77 -6.80 -12.92 -3.70
CA VAL A 77 -5.63 -12.12 -4.04
C VAL A 77 -6.05 -10.99 -4.96
N ARG A 78 -5.82 -9.75 -4.52
CA ARG A 78 -6.08 -8.56 -5.34
C ARG A 78 -4.92 -8.30 -6.29
N GLY A 79 -5.30 -7.77 -7.46
CA GLY A 79 -4.37 -7.23 -8.43
C GLY A 79 -4.11 -8.14 -9.63
N ARG A 80 -3.53 -7.54 -10.66
CA ARG A 80 -3.19 -8.22 -11.91
C ARG A 80 -1.73 -8.65 -11.90
N ARG A 81 -1.40 -9.69 -12.66
CA ARG A 81 -0.01 -10.13 -12.91
C ARG A 81 0.78 -10.54 -11.65
N VAL A 82 0.08 -11.02 -10.61
CA VAL A 82 0.72 -11.55 -9.40
C VAL A 82 1.57 -12.80 -9.68
N PRO A 83 1.15 -13.76 -10.52
CA PRO A 83 2.02 -14.87 -10.88
C PRO A 83 3.21 -14.43 -11.75
N SER A 84 4.39 -14.98 -11.50
CA SER A 84 5.59 -14.68 -12.30
C SER A 84 5.42 -15.08 -13.77
N LYS A 85 5.81 -14.18 -14.69
CA LYS A 85 5.84 -14.45 -16.14
C LYS A 85 6.72 -15.66 -16.49
N LEU A 86 7.74 -15.95 -15.68
CA LEU A 86 8.66 -17.08 -15.90
C LEU A 86 7.97 -18.45 -15.90
N LEU A 87 6.81 -18.57 -15.25
CA LEU A 87 6.01 -19.81 -15.25
C LEU A 87 5.50 -20.19 -16.65
N ARG A 88 5.51 -19.25 -17.61
CA ARG A 88 4.98 -19.44 -18.97
C ARG A 88 6.03 -19.45 -20.07
N ILE A 89 7.28 -19.08 -19.78
CA ILE A 89 8.32 -18.89 -20.81
C ILE A 89 8.83 -20.23 -21.36
N CYS A 90 9.50 -21.02 -20.53
CA CYS A 90 10.06 -22.33 -20.91
C CYS A 90 10.12 -23.26 -19.70
N ARG A 91 10.42 -24.55 -19.92
CA ARG A 91 10.51 -25.55 -18.84
C ARG A 91 11.56 -25.18 -17.79
N GLU A 92 12.72 -24.68 -18.21
CA GLU A 92 13.80 -24.31 -17.29
C GLU A 92 13.40 -23.12 -16.40
N ALA A 93 12.90 -22.03 -17.00
CA ALA A 93 12.43 -20.86 -16.26
C ALA A 93 11.28 -21.20 -15.30
N ARG A 94 10.34 -22.07 -15.72
CA ARG A 94 9.25 -22.56 -14.86
C ARG A 94 9.78 -23.33 -13.67
N ASN A 95 10.75 -24.23 -13.88
CA ASN A 95 11.34 -25.02 -12.78
C ASN A 95 12.05 -24.12 -11.76
N GLU A 96 12.82 -23.13 -12.23
CA GLU A 96 13.48 -22.17 -11.32
C GLU A 96 12.45 -21.31 -10.58
N ALA A 97 11.37 -20.88 -11.24
CA ALA A 97 10.29 -20.12 -10.61
C ALA A 97 9.54 -20.94 -9.55
N LEU A 98 9.19 -22.21 -9.82
CA LEU A 98 8.53 -23.07 -8.83
C LEU A 98 9.45 -23.43 -7.65
N ALA A 99 10.75 -23.57 -7.90
CA ALA A 99 11.72 -23.79 -6.82
C ALA A 99 11.90 -22.55 -5.93
N PHE A 100 11.80 -21.35 -6.51
CA PHE A 100 11.84 -20.08 -5.80
C PHE A 100 10.55 -19.84 -5.00
N TYR A 101 9.38 -19.90 -5.65
CA TYR A 101 8.07 -19.79 -5.03
C TYR A 101 7.62 -21.12 -4.43
N ARG A 102 8.31 -21.56 -3.39
CA ARG A 102 8.08 -22.89 -2.80
C ARG A 102 6.71 -23.04 -2.12
N VAL A 103 6.15 -21.95 -1.61
CA VAL A 103 4.87 -21.96 -0.91
C VAL A 103 3.77 -21.67 -1.92
N HIS A 104 2.70 -22.46 -1.89
CA HIS A 104 1.57 -22.31 -2.80
C HIS A 104 0.31 -22.10 -1.97
N ILE A 105 -0.18 -20.86 -1.92
CA ILE A 105 -1.33 -20.48 -1.11
C ILE A 105 -2.61 -20.72 -1.93
N PRO A 106 -3.56 -21.56 -1.48
CA PRO A 106 -4.86 -21.68 -2.13
C PRO A 106 -5.62 -20.37 -2.08
N CYS A 107 -6.03 -19.84 -3.23
CA CYS A 107 -6.72 -18.56 -3.33
C CYS A 107 -7.60 -18.45 -4.57
N SER A 108 -8.38 -17.38 -4.64
CA SER A 108 -8.99 -16.89 -5.88
C SER A 108 -8.31 -15.59 -6.31
N PHE A 109 -8.10 -15.41 -7.61
CA PHE A 109 -7.63 -14.13 -8.14
C PHE A 109 -8.82 -13.23 -8.46
N THR A 110 -8.84 -12.03 -7.91
CA THR A 110 -9.91 -11.05 -8.16
C THR A 110 -9.41 -9.95 -9.09
N HIS A 111 -10.27 -9.55 -10.03
CA HIS A 111 -9.95 -8.57 -11.08
C HIS A 111 -11.03 -7.49 -11.23
N GLY A 112 -11.83 -7.26 -10.20
CA GLY A 112 -13.04 -6.45 -10.27
C GLY A 112 -13.20 -5.47 -9.10
N THR A 113 -14.29 -4.72 -9.11
CA THR A 113 -14.62 -3.79 -8.03
C THR A 113 -14.77 -4.54 -6.70
N PRO A 114 -14.57 -3.90 -5.53
CA PRO A 114 -14.69 -4.57 -4.23
C PRO A 114 -15.96 -5.40 -4.05
N GLU A 115 -17.07 -5.01 -4.67
CA GLU A 115 -18.34 -5.75 -4.65
C GLU A 115 -18.31 -7.04 -5.49
N GLN A 116 -17.65 -7.02 -6.65
CA GLN A 116 -17.42 -8.21 -7.47
C GLN A 116 -16.44 -9.17 -6.78
N GLU A 117 -15.44 -8.63 -6.08
CA GLU A 117 -14.54 -9.43 -5.26
C GLU A 117 -15.28 -10.11 -4.10
N ARG A 118 -16.20 -9.40 -3.44
CA ARG A 118 -17.08 -9.96 -2.40
C ARG A 118 -17.88 -11.16 -2.90
N ALA A 119 -18.50 -11.03 -4.07
CA ALA A 119 -19.30 -12.10 -4.65
C ALA A 119 -18.46 -13.31 -5.09
N ALA A 120 -17.29 -13.07 -5.70
CA ALA A 120 -16.39 -14.12 -6.16
C ALA A 120 -15.69 -14.87 -5.02
N ALA A 121 -15.32 -14.15 -3.95
CA ALA A 121 -14.67 -14.71 -2.77
C ALA A 121 -15.62 -15.65 -1.99
N CYS A 122 -16.89 -15.28 -1.80
CA CYS A 122 -17.81 -16.04 -0.96
C CYS A 122 -18.34 -17.36 -1.59
N THR A 123 -18.12 -17.61 -2.88
CA THR A 123 -18.86 -18.64 -3.63
C THR A 123 -18.08 -19.91 -3.98
N ALA A 124 -16.76 -19.94 -3.83
CA ALA A 124 -15.98 -21.17 -3.99
C ALA A 124 -14.64 -21.14 -3.23
N PRO A 125 -14.18 -22.28 -2.68
CA PRO A 125 -12.81 -22.40 -2.16
C PRO A 125 -11.82 -22.10 -3.29
N GLY A 126 -10.70 -21.45 -2.94
CA GLY A 126 -9.68 -21.01 -3.88
C GLY A 126 -9.27 -22.11 -4.85
N ARG A 127 -9.66 -21.97 -6.12
CA ARG A 127 -9.33 -22.93 -7.19
C ARG A 127 -7.92 -22.74 -7.73
N ASP A 128 -7.34 -21.58 -7.44
CA ASP A 128 -6.03 -21.19 -7.91
C ASP A 128 -4.99 -21.29 -6.79
N LEU A 129 -3.73 -21.33 -7.20
CA LEU A 129 -2.59 -21.33 -6.29
C LEU A 129 -1.78 -20.07 -6.53
N LEU A 130 -1.57 -19.30 -5.46
CA LEU A 130 -0.64 -18.19 -5.45
C LEU A 130 0.77 -18.72 -5.12
N PRO A 131 1.74 -18.61 -6.06
CA PRO A 131 3.14 -18.89 -5.76
C PRO A 131 3.71 -17.77 -4.87
N PHE A 132 4.18 -18.14 -3.70
CA PHE A 132 4.66 -17.26 -2.64
C PHE A 132 6.10 -17.63 -2.22
N SER A 133 6.93 -16.60 -2.04
CA SER A 133 8.31 -16.71 -1.56
C SER A 133 8.45 -15.95 -0.23
N PRO A 134 8.45 -16.65 0.92
CA PRO A 134 8.59 -16.05 2.25
C PRO A 134 9.68 -14.99 2.42
N GLU A 135 10.79 -15.11 1.71
CA GLU A 135 11.96 -14.23 1.85
C GLU A 135 11.89 -12.94 1.02
N TYR A 136 10.99 -12.85 0.03
CA TYR A 136 10.93 -11.72 -0.92
C TYR A 136 9.53 -11.11 -1.05
N ASP A 137 8.49 -11.91 -0.84
CA ASP A 137 7.11 -11.46 -0.93
C ASP A 137 6.64 -10.91 0.42
N ILE A 138 6.01 -9.74 0.38
CA ILE A 138 5.36 -9.08 1.51
C ILE A 138 3.87 -9.34 1.38
N LEU A 139 3.26 -9.93 2.41
CA LEU A 139 1.81 -10.10 2.44
C LEU A 139 1.13 -8.87 3.03
N GLN A 140 0.34 -8.17 2.22
CA GLN A 140 -0.55 -7.13 2.69
C GLN A 140 -1.90 -7.72 3.04
N LEU A 141 -2.23 -7.77 4.33
CA LEU A 141 -3.51 -8.27 4.81
C LEU A 141 -4.58 -7.19 4.71
N ILE A 142 -5.66 -7.50 4.01
CA ILE A 142 -6.85 -6.66 3.90
C ILE A 142 -8.00 -7.41 4.59
N PRO A 143 -8.29 -7.12 5.87
CA PRO A 143 -9.33 -7.82 6.60
C PRO A 143 -10.70 -7.51 5.99
N TYR A 144 -11.46 -8.54 5.59
CA TYR A 144 -12.80 -8.35 5.05
C TYR A 144 -13.78 -7.84 6.11
N TRP A 145 -13.68 -8.40 7.31
CA TRP A 145 -14.40 -8.02 8.52
C TRP A 145 -13.49 -8.30 9.73
N PRO A 146 -13.74 -7.69 10.90
CA PRO A 146 -12.89 -7.77 12.09
C PRO A 146 -12.89 -9.16 12.79
N ASP A 147 -12.90 -10.25 12.03
CA ASP A 147 -12.67 -11.59 12.56
C ASP A 147 -11.17 -11.93 12.53
N TYR A 148 -10.51 -11.63 13.64
CA TYR A 148 -9.10 -11.96 13.87
C TYR A 148 -8.84 -13.47 13.90
N THR A 149 -9.87 -14.31 14.11
CA THR A 149 -9.70 -15.76 14.08
C THR A 149 -9.36 -16.24 12.66
N LEU A 150 -10.01 -15.69 11.63
CA LEU A 150 -9.71 -16.03 10.24
C LEU A 150 -8.29 -15.62 9.84
N ILE A 151 -7.85 -14.44 10.27
CA ILE A 151 -6.47 -13.96 10.02
C ILE A 151 -5.47 -14.91 10.67
N THR A 152 -5.70 -15.30 11.93
CA THR A 152 -4.80 -16.19 12.64
C THR A 152 -4.80 -17.61 12.04
N ASP A 153 -5.95 -18.14 11.62
CA ASP A 153 -6.02 -19.43 10.91
C ASP A 153 -5.26 -19.39 9.58
N PHE A 154 -5.39 -18.30 8.84
CA PHE A 154 -4.66 -18.09 7.59
C PHE A 154 -3.14 -18.07 7.82
N LEU A 155 -2.66 -17.28 8.78
CA LEU A 155 -1.24 -17.17 9.10
C LEU A 155 -0.65 -18.51 9.57
N LEU A 156 -1.38 -19.27 10.37
CA LEU A 156 -0.94 -20.59 10.84
C LEU A 156 -0.92 -21.63 9.71
N SER A 157 -1.90 -21.56 8.81
CA SER A 157 -1.93 -22.40 7.62
C SER A 157 -0.76 -22.10 6.68
N LEU A 158 -0.34 -20.83 6.59
CA LEU A 158 0.84 -20.43 5.82
C LEU A 158 2.12 -21.11 6.34
N CYS A 159 2.29 -21.21 7.66
CA CYS A 159 3.40 -21.96 8.25
C CYS A 159 3.37 -23.45 7.87
N ALA A 160 2.18 -24.06 7.90
CA ALA A 160 2.03 -25.47 7.55
C ALA A 160 2.32 -25.76 6.06
N LEU A 161 2.13 -24.77 5.19
CA LEU A 161 2.44 -24.85 3.77
C LEU A 161 3.91 -24.61 3.43
N ASP A 162 4.74 -24.13 4.36
CA ASP A 162 6.17 -23.87 4.11
C ASP A 162 7.03 -25.09 4.48
N PRO A 163 7.55 -25.85 3.49
CA PRO A 163 8.38 -27.02 3.76
C PRO A 163 9.72 -26.70 4.42
N ARG A 164 10.15 -25.42 4.41
CA ARG A 164 11.38 -24.98 5.08
C ARG A 164 11.13 -24.38 6.46
N CYS A 165 9.86 -24.29 6.89
CA CYS A 165 9.47 -23.71 8.17
C CYS A 165 10.05 -22.30 8.40
N VAL A 166 10.24 -21.52 7.33
CA VAL A 166 10.66 -20.11 7.43
C VAL A 166 9.47 -19.24 7.79
N GLY A 167 8.28 -19.59 7.28
CA GLY A 167 7.02 -18.93 7.62
C GLY A 167 6.84 -17.60 6.89
N LEU A 168 6.52 -16.54 7.62
CA LEU A 168 6.35 -15.18 7.08
C LEU A 168 7.51 -14.30 7.54
N ARG A 169 8.19 -13.61 6.62
CA ARG A 169 9.26 -12.64 6.96
C ARG A 169 8.83 -11.19 6.89
N SER A 170 7.91 -10.84 6.00
CA SER A 170 7.47 -9.46 5.86
C SER A 170 5.95 -9.36 5.77
N LEU A 171 5.39 -8.51 6.62
CA LEU A 171 3.95 -8.30 6.76
C LEU A 171 3.62 -6.84 6.49
N ALA A 172 2.55 -6.61 5.74
CA ALA A 172 1.98 -5.29 5.55
C ALA A 172 0.54 -5.26 6.06
N VAL A 173 0.17 -4.18 6.74
CA VAL A 173 -1.14 -4.01 7.35
C VAL A 173 -1.68 -2.65 6.95
N ASP A 174 -2.84 -2.63 6.30
CA ASP A 174 -3.54 -1.39 5.95
C ASP A 174 -4.29 -0.87 7.17
N ILE A 175 -3.69 0.11 7.86
CA ILE A 175 -4.23 0.67 9.08
C ILE A 175 -5.40 1.63 8.80
N SER A 176 -5.51 2.19 7.59
CA SER A 176 -6.68 2.99 7.20
C SER A 176 -7.94 2.13 7.23
N GLN A 177 -7.85 0.87 6.79
CA GLN A 177 -8.96 -0.09 6.82
C GLN A 177 -9.28 -0.56 8.25
N LEU A 178 -8.26 -0.80 9.08
CA LEU A 178 -8.45 -1.22 10.47
C LEU A 178 -9.16 -0.16 11.32
N ARG A 179 -8.91 1.12 11.06
CA ARG A 179 -9.60 2.23 11.76
C ARG A 179 -11.10 2.22 11.53
N LEU A 180 -11.51 2.12 10.26
CA LEU A 180 -12.91 2.04 9.88
C LEU A 180 -13.61 0.88 10.60
N GLN A 181 -12.89 -0.22 10.84
CA GLN A 181 -13.42 -1.37 11.60
C GLN A 181 -13.46 -1.12 13.11
N SER A 182 -12.45 -0.47 13.70
CA SER A 182 -12.45 -0.18 15.15
C SER A 182 -13.60 0.73 15.59
N GLN A 183 -14.04 1.65 14.73
CA GLN A 183 -15.18 2.53 14.99
C GLN A 183 -16.53 1.77 14.97
N GLN A 184 -16.57 0.56 14.38
CA GLN A 184 -17.78 -0.26 14.29
C GLN A 184 -17.96 -1.21 15.49
N GLY A 185 -17.13 -1.10 16.53
CA GLY A 185 -17.23 -1.86 17.78
C GLY A 185 -15.98 -2.68 18.08
N ALA A 186 -15.59 -2.72 19.36
CA ALA A 186 -14.47 -3.51 19.83
C ALA A 186 -14.84 -5.00 19.82
N LEU A 187 -14.32 -5.75 18.84
CA LEU A 187 -14.40 -7.20 18.91
C LEU A 187 -13.45 -7.73 19.99
N PRO A 188 -13.89 -8.75 20.76
CA PRO A 188 -13.05 -9.38 21.75
C PRO A 188 -11.81 -9.99 21.07
N PRO A 189 -10.68 -10.06 21.78
CA PRO A 189 -9.51 -10.79 21.28
C PRO A 189 -9.93 -12.23 20.92
N PRO A 190 -9.30 -12.83 19.90
CA PRO A 190 -9.63 -14.19 19.50
C PRO A 190 -9.47 -15.10 20.73
N ALA A 191 -10.50 -15.89 21.03
CA ALA A 191 -10.45 -16.95 22.05
C ALA A 191 -9.59 -18.11 21.55
N ALA A 192 -8.30 -17.84 21.32
CA ALA A 192 -7.33 -18.79 20.84
C ALA A 192 -6.70 -19.51 22.02
N GLY A 193 -6.67 -20.84 21.98
CA GLY A 193 -5.97 -21.63 23.00
C GLY A 193 -4.48 -21.28 23.09
N ALA A 194 -3.87 -21.50 24.26
CA ALA A 194 -2.48 -21.12 24.53
C ALA A 194 -1.47 -21.61 23.46
N ALA A 195 -1.67 -22.82 22.93
CA ALA A 195 -0.82 -23.38 21.87
C ALA A 195 -0.90 -22.59 20.55
N ARG A 196 -2.10 -22.13 20.17
CA ARG A 196 -2.32 -21.31 18.97
C ARG A 196 -1.63 -19.96 19.09
N MET A 197 -1.74 -19.34 20.26
CA MET A 197 -1.06 -18.07 20.57
C MET A 197 0.46 -18.22 20.58
N ALA A 198 0.98 -19.33 21.11
CA ALA A 198 2.41 -19.63 21.06
C ALA A 198 2.92 -19.77 19.62
N ALA A 199 2.17 -20.45 18.75
CA ALA A 199 2.53 -20.59 17.34
C ALA A 199 2.50 -19.25 16.58
N LEU A 200 1.52 -18.39 16.86
CA LEU A 200 1.47 -17.03 16.30
C LEU A 200 2.66 -16.19 16.76
N ARG A 201 2.98 -16.20 18.06
CA ARG A 201 4.17 -15.49 18.57
C ARG A 201 5.45 -15.99 17.92
N ALA A 202 5.59 -17.30 17.72
CA ALA A 202 6.74 -17.86 17.01
C ALA A 202 6.81 -17.39 15.54
N LEU A 203 5.68 -17.30 14.84
CA LEU A 203 5.63 -16.74 13.48
C LEU A 203 6.08 -15.28 13.46
N PHE A 204 5.57 -14.46 14.38
CA PHE A 204 5.88 -13.03 14.41
C PHE A 204 7.29 -12.73 14.92
N ALA A 205 7.86 -13.58 15.78
CA ALA A 205 9.27 -13.52 16.15
C ALA A 205 10.20 -13.76 14.94
N GLY A 206 9.70 -14.44 13.90
CA GLY A 206 10.41 -14.65 12.65
C GLY A 206 10.31 -13.48 11.65
N LEU A 207 9.46 -12.48 11.90
CA LEU A 207 9.32 -11.33 11.02
C LEU A 207 10.59 -10.48 11.04
N HIS A 208 10.97 -10.02 9.86
CA HIS A 208 12.07 -9.09 9.63
C HIS A 208 11.56 -7.68 9.38
N GLU A 209 10.42 -7.53 8.70
CA GLU A 209 9.82 -6.22 8.41
C GLU A 209 8.30 -6.22 8.63
N VAL A 210 7.79 -5.14 9.21
CA VAL A 210 6.36 -4.86 9.35
C VAL A 210 6.06 -3.47 8.78
N PHE A 211 5.16 -3.42 7.80
CA PHE A 211 4.73 -2.20 7.16
C PHE A 211 3.33 -1.82 7.64
N LEU A 212 3.21 -0.63 8.24
CA LEU A 212 1.92 -0.02 8.52
C LEU A 212 1.58 0.89 7.34
N ILE A 213 0.54 0.59 6.58
CA ILE A 213 0.17 1.33 5.37
C ILE A 213 -0.96 2.31 5.68
N THR A 214 -0.71 3.60 5.46
CA THR A 214 -1.73 4.64 5.41
C THR A 214 -1.94 5.07 3.97
N ALA A 215 -3.05 4.63 3.40
CA ALA A 215 -3.54 5.11 2.12
C ALA A 215 -4.50 6.28 2.36
N LEU A 216 -4.21 7.44 1.77
CA LEU A 216 -4.95 8.68 1.98
C LEU A 216 -5.71 9.07 0.69
N PRO A 217 -7.05 8.92 0.65
CA PRO A 217 -7.84 9.30 -0.52
C PRO A 217 -7.80 10.79 -0.85
N LEU A 218 -7.41 11.63 0.11
CA LEU A 218 -7.32 13.08 -0.01
C LEU A 218 -5.88 13.60 0.02
N GLY A 219 -4.88 12.72 0.09
CA GLY A 219 -3.48 13.10 0.33
C GLY A 219 -2.88 14.02 -0.73
N ARG A 220 -3.40 13.96 -1.97
CA ARG A 220 -3.06 14.83 -3.10
C ARG A 220 -4.20 15.79 -3.49
N MET A 221 -5.19 16.00 -2.64
CA MET A 221 -6.30 16.91 -2.95
C MET A 221 -6.04 18.29 -2.36
N LEU A 222 -6.65 19.32 -2.97
CA LEU A 222 -6.78 20.65 -2.38
C LEU A 222 -7.62 20.56 -1.11
N VAL A 223 -6.96 20.33 0.02
CA VAL A 223 -7.64 20.28 1.33
C VAL A 223 -7.51 21.64 2.00
N PRO A 224 -8.61 22.26 2.46
CA PRO A 224 -8.54 23.37 3.38
C PRO A 224 -7.95 22.86 4.70
N ALA A 225 -6.70 23.23 5.01
CA ALA A 225 -6.01 22.75 6.20
C ALA A 225 -5.57 23.92 7.09
N ARG A 226 -5.75 23.77 8.40
CA ARG A 226 -5.28 24.75 9.39
C ARG A 226 -3.81 24.50 9.73
N ASP A 227 -2.96 25.50 9.54
CA ASP A 227 -1.56 25.41 9.96
C ASP A 227 -1.48 25.61 11.48
N ARG A 228 -1.01 24.57 12.19
CA ARG A 228 -0.82 24.62 13.65
C ARG A 228 0.21 25.66 14.09
N ARG A 229 1.18 26.01 13.23
CA ARG A 229 2.28 26.91 13.59
C ARG A 229 1.85 28.37 13.56
N THR A 230 1.01 28.75 12.60
CA THR A 230 0.60 30.15 12.40
C THR A 230 -0.75 30.46 13.03
N GLY A 231 -1.59 29.45 13.30
CA GLY A 231 -2.94 29.64 13.84
C GLY A 231 -3.95 30.18 12.82
N ASP A 232 -3.48 30.46 11.60
CA ASP A 232 -4.21 31.11 10.52
C ASP A 232 -5.19 30.19 9.79
N SER A 233 -6.11 30.88 9.11
CA SER A 233 -7.09 30.44 8.13
C SER A 233 -6.62 29.30 7.21
N ALA A 234 -7.52 28.35 6.95
CA ALA A 234 -7.38 27.19 6.08
C ALA A 234 -6.69 27.52 4.75
N VAL A 235 -5.55 26.88 4.53
CA VAL A 235 -4.78 26.98 3.28
C VAL A 235 -5.17 25.80 2.40
N LEU A 236 -5.48 26.07 1.13
CA LEU A 236 -5.64 25.05 0.11
C LEU A 236 -4.26 24.54 -0.29
N LEU A 237 -3.99 23.27 -0.01
CA LEU A 237 -2.69 22.66 -0.30
C LEU A 237 -2.85 21.50 -1.26
N LEU A 238 -2.07 21.52 -2.34
CA LEU A 238 -1.87 20.38 -3.23
C LEU A 238 -0.51 19.78 -2.92
N ASN A 239 -0.47 18.57 -2.37
CA ASN A 239 0.79 17.83 -2.18
C ASN A 239 1.04 16.94 -3.39
N SER A 240 1.57 17.54 -4.46
CA SER A 240 1.84 16.82 -5.72
C SER A 240 3.06 15.89 -5.63
N ALA A 241 3.87 16.02 -4.59
CA ALA A 241 4.98 15.12 -4.32
C ALA A 241 4.53 13.74 -3.79
N MET A 242 3.39 13.68 -3.09
CA MET A 242 2.93 12.47 -2.42
C MET A 242 2.75 11.30 -3.40
N PRO A 243 3.40 10.15 -3.20
CA PRO A 243 3.31 9.04 -4.15
C PRO A 243 1.88 8.55 -4.36
N VAL A 244 1.55 8.17 -5.61
CA VAL A 244 0.24 7.62 -6.00
C VAL A 244 0.30 6.10 -5.95
N ARG A 245 -0.66 5.45 -5.29
CA ARG A 245 -0.68 4.00 -5.20
C ARG A 245 -1.01 3.36 -6.55
N ALA A 246 -0.06 2.60 -7.07
CA ALA A 246 -0.31 1.64 -8.15
C ALA A 246 -0.67 0.27 -7.58
N HIS A 247 -1.50 -0.47 -8.31
CA HIS A 247 -1.98 -1.81 -7.95
C HIS A 247 -1.18 -2.91 -8.65
N THR A 248 0.14 -2.69 -8.74
CA THR A 248 1.11 -3.68 -9.21
C THR A 248 1.83 -4.29 -8.02
N PRO A 249 2.09 -5.60 -8.00
CA PRO A 249 2.69 -6.24 -6.84
C PRO A 249 4.18 -5.92 -6.71
N ALA A 250 4.92 -5.85 -7.82
CA ALA A 250 6.38 -5.68 -7.78
C ALA A 250 6.79 -4.23 -7.60
N PHE A 251 7.83 -4.00 -6.79
CA PHE A 251 8.36 -2.66 -6.54
C PHE A 251 9.89 -2.68 -6.37
N THR A 252 10.48 -1.49 -6.36
CA THR A 252 11.89 -1.22 -6.09
C THR A 252 12.00 -0.18 -4.99
N ARG A 253 12.97 -0.33 -4.08
CA ARG A 253 13.23 0.68 -3.04
C ARG A 253 14.38 1.59 -3.46
N LEU A 254 14.17 2.89 -3.33
CA LEU A 254 15.22 3.89 -3.36
C LEU A 254 15.52 4.31 -1.92
N PRO A 255 16.80 4.29 -1.48
CA PRO A 255 17.17 4.68 -0.11
C PRO A 255 16.76 6.11 0.27
N ARG A 256 16.50 6.96 -0.72
CA ARG A 256 16.08 8.33 -0.52
C ARG A 256 15.18 8.81 -1.66
N ASP A 257 14.09 9.46 -1.27
CA ASP A 257 13.42 10.58 -1.92
C ASP A 257 14.27 11.49 -2.85
N SER A 258 14.53 11.21 -4.13
CA SER A 258 15.44 12.08 -4.92
C SER A 258 14.77 13.35 -5.45
N ARG A 259 13.44 13.43 -5.40
CA ARG A 259 12.66 14.58 -5.87
C ARG A 259 12.78 15.78 -4.92
N PRO A 260 12.58 17.02 -5.40
CA PRO A 260 12.60 18.22 -4.57
C PRO A 260 11.28 18.37 -3.77
N ILE A 261 11.14 17.58 -2.71
CA ILE A 261 9.89 17.44 -1.94
C ILE A 261 9.93 18.07 -0.55
N ASP A 262 10.94 18.90 -0.25
CA ASP A 262 11.16 19.44 1.09
C ASP A 262 9.97 20.28 1.58
N GLN A 263 9.35 21.06 0.70
CA GLN A 263 8.19 21.88 1.02
C GLN A 263 6.92 21.03 1.23
N ASP A 264 6.73 20.01 0.40
CA ASP A 264 5.61 19.08 0.51
C ASP A 264 5.67 18.25 1.79
N LEU A 265 6.88 17.83 2.21
CA LEU A 265 7.07 17.10 3.46
C LEU A 265 6.73 17.94 4.70
N ARG A 266 6.81 19.28 4.63
CA ARG A 266 6.38 20.16 5.74
C ARG A 266 4.87 20.21 5.91
N ARG A 267 4.12 19.74 4.91
CA ARG A 267 2.68 19.95 4.77
C ARG A 267 1.97 18.65 4.40
N VAL A 268 2.32 17.55 5.06
CA VAL A 268 1.67 16.26 4.83
C VAL A 268 0.37 16.21 5.60
N TYR A 269 -0.75 16.20 4.88
CA TYR A 269 -2.04 15.90 5.47
C TYR A 269 -2.04 14.44 5.94
N MET A 270 -2.37 14.23 7.20
CA MET A 270 -2.61 12.90 7.74
C MET A 270 -3.88 12.99 8.55
N ALA A 271 -4.92 12.24 8.16
CA ALA A 271 -6.21 12.29 8.84
C ALA A 271 -6.04 12.24 10.37
N ASP A 272 -5.35 11.25 10.92
CA ASP A 272 -5.20 11.10 12.39
C ASP A 272 -3.76 11.29 12.90
N GLY A 273 -2.92 11.97 12.09
CA GLY A 273 -1.48 12.04 12.36
C GLY A 273 -0.76 10.69 12.27
N HIS A 274 0.57 10.74 12.41
CA HIS A 274 1.44 9.57 12.40
C HIS A 274 1.29 8.76 13.70
N ILE A 275 0.97 9.44 14.81
CA ILE A 275 0.74 8.81 16.12
C ILE A 275 -0.46 7.86 16.05
N GLY A 276 -1.58 8.29 15.46
CA GLY A 276 -2.74 7.42 15.32
C GLY A 276 -2.44 6.18 14.48
N ALA A 277 -1.49 6.27 13.53
CA ALA A 277 -1.13 5.18 12.64
C ALA A 277 -0.40 4.07 13.39
N VAL A 278 0.58 4.48 14.21
CA VAL A 278 1.30 3.61 15.13
C VAL A 278 0.35 2.98 16.14
N HIS A 279 -0.58 3.76 16.73
CA HIS A 279 -1.56 3.23 17.68
C HIS A 279 -2.48 2.18 17.06
N SER A 280 -2.99 2.42 15.84
CA SER A 280 -3.81 1.43 15.13
C SER A 280 -3.03 0.15 14.83
N GLY A 281 -1.76 0.26 14.43
CA GLY A 281 -0.88 -0.89 14.24
C GLY A 281 -0.61 -1.65 15.53
N HIS A 282 -0.35 -0.94 16.63
CA HIS A 282 -0.16 -1.51 17.96
C HIS A 282 -1.41 -2.26 18.42
N ALA A 283 -2.59 -1.64 18.30
CA ALA A 283 -3.85 -2.25 18.66
C ALA A 283 -4.13 -3.53 17.85
N PHE A 284 -3.78 -3.54 16.56
CA PHE A 284 -3.89 -4.72 15.70
C PHE A 284 -3.01 -5.87 16.19
N LEU A 285 -1.72 -5.59 16.46
CA LEU A 285 -0.78 -6.60 16.96
C LEU A 285 -1.17 -7.11 18.35
N ALA A 286 -1.59 -6.21 19.24
CA ALA A 286 -2.04 -6.56 20.58
C ALA A 286 -3.26 -7.50 20.54
N ARG A 287 -4.18 -7.30 19.59
CA ARG A 287 -5.31 -8.24 19.36
C ARG A 287 -4.85 -9.61 18.86
N LEU A 288 -3.71 -9.70 18.21
CA LEU A 288 -3.07 -10.98 17.88
C LEU A 288 -2.23 -11.53 19.05
N GLY A 289 -2.23 -10.86 20.20
CA GLY A 289 -1.48 -11.22 21.42
C GLY A 289 0.02 -10.96 21.31
N ILE A 290 0.39 -9.93 20.55
CA ILE A 290 1.75 -9.57 20.18
C ILE A 290 1.98 -8.10 20.53
N GLU A 291 2.99 -7.83 21.35
CA GLU A 291 3.38 -6.47 21.66
C GLU A 291 4.40 -5.96 20.64
N LEU A 292 4.32 -4.69 20.27
CA LEU A 292 5.25 -4.11 19.29
C LEU A 292 6.70 -4.16 19.79
N GLY A 293 6.92 -4.04 21.11
CA GLY A 293 8.24 -4.13 21.74
C GLY A 293 8.86 -5.53 21.70
N ASP A 294 8.04 -6.58 21.55
CA ASP A 294 8.52 -7.96 21.43
C ASP A 294 9.00 -8.29 20.01
N LEU A 295 8.63 -7.46 19.02
CA LEU A 295 9.04 -7.67 17.64
C LEU A 295 10.51 -7.30 17.46
N GLN A 296 11.28 -8.27 16.97
CA GLN A 296 12.64 -8.04 16.47
C GLN A 296 12.65 -7.47 15.04
N ALA A 297 11.46 -7.23 14.47
CA ALA A 297 11.28 -6.75 13.10
C ALA A 297 11.48 -5.23 13.00
N GLN A 298 11.99 -4.78 11.86
CA GLN A 298 11.94 -3.36 11.50
C GLN A 298 10.50 -2.96 11.19
N VAL A 299 9.97 -2.03 11.97
CA VAL A 299 8.65 -1.45 11.71
C VAL A 299 8.81 -0.20 10.87
N SER A 300 8.01 -0.08 9.81
CA SER A 300 8.03 1.08 8.91
C SER A 300 6.62 1.53 8.61
N TRP A 301 6.46 2.83 8.42
CA TRP A 301 5.21 3.44 8.02
C TRP A 301 5.26 3.78 6.53
N LEU A 302 4.31 3.25 5.77
CA LEU A 302 4.16 3.50 4.34
C LEU A 302 3.00 4.46 4.10
N VAL A 303 3.26 5.52 3.34
CA VAL A 303 2.32 6.60 3.08
C VAL A 303 2.13 6.75 1.58
N THR A 304 0.88 6.75 1.13
CA THR A 304 0.54 6.90 -0.28
C THR A 304 -0.83 7.56 -0.46
N PHE A 305 -1.04 8.15 -1.62
CA PHE A 305 -2.33 8.58 -2.09
C PHE A 305 -3.08 7.42 -2.73
N GLU A 306 -4.33 7.20 -2.31
CA GLU A 306 -5.20 6.18 -2.89
C GLU A 306 -6.10 6.82 -3.95
N PRO A 307 -5.84 6.59 -5.25
CA PRO A 307 -6.73 7.11 -6.29
C PRO A 307 -8.07 6.37 -6.25
N ALA A 308 -9.16 7.07 -6.56
CA ALA A 308 -10.50 6.46 -6.66
C ALA A 308 -10.61 5.39 -7.77
N ARG A 309 -9.68 5.42 -8.73
CA ARG A 309 -9.55 4.41 -9.78
C ARG A 309 -8.21 3.73 -9.62
N GLU A 310 -8.22 2.41 -9.61
CA GLU A 310 -7.00 1.60 -9.51
C GLU A 310 -6.13 1.80 -10.75
N ILE A 311 -4.82 1.92 -10.55
CA ILE A 311 -3.84 2.17 -11.61
C ILE A 311 -2.94 0.94 -11.76
N TYR A 312 -2.93 0.34 -12.96
CA TYR A 312 -2.24 -0.93 -13.22
C TYR A 312 -1.17 -0.86 -14.30
N SER A 313 -1.24 0.16 -15.16
CA SER A 313 -0.36 0.32 -16.32
C SER A 313 0.06 1.76 -16.50
N ARG A 314 1.06 1.96 -17.35
CA ARG A 314 1.58 3.28 -17.69
C ARG A 314 0.50 4.16 -18.33
N GLU A 315 -0.33 3.62 -19.22
CA GLU A 315 -1.40 4.37 -19.88
C GLU A 315 -2.47 4.84 -18.88
N MET A 316 -2.77 4.02 -17.88
CA MET A 316 -3.71 4.42 -16.82
C MET A 316 -3.11 5.49 -15.89
N ALA A 317 -1.81 5.41 -15.63
CA ALA A 317 -1.08 6.42 -14.88
C ALA A 317 -1.05 7.76 -15.63
N GLU A 318 -0.75 7.74 -16.94
CA GLU A 318 -0.81 8.90 -17.83
C GLU A 318 -2.20 9.54 -17.83
N ALA A 319 -3.25 8.73 -18.02
CA ALA A 319 -4.63 9.22 -18.00
C ALA A 319 -5.03 9.80 -16.63
N PHE A 320 -4.51 9.24 -15.54
CA PHE A 320 -4.73 9.78 -14.20
C PHE A 320 -4.06 11.16 -14.03
N LEU A 321 -2.79 11.28 -14.44
CA LEU A 321 -2.04 12.53 -14.33
C LEU A 321 -2.63 13.63 -15.20
N GLN A 322 -3.01 13.31 -16.45
CA GLN A 322 -3.72 14.25 -17.31
C GLN A 322 -5.01 14.73 -16.66
N GLY A 323 -5.78 13.82 -16.06
CA GLY A 323 -7.00 14.17 -15.34
C GLY A 323 -6.76 15.01 -14.07
N GLU A 324 -5.58 14.92 -13.44
CA GLU A 324 -5.17 15.78 -12.33
C GLU A 324 -4.78 17.18 -12.83
N GLU A 325 -4.00 17.25 -13.91
CA GLU A 325 -3.59 18.49 -14.58
C GLU A 325 -4.79 19.27 -15.14
N ASP A 326 -5.73 18.59 -15.78
CA ASP A 326 -6.96 19.19 -16.31
C ASP A 326 -7.80 19.81 -15.17
N ARG A 327 -7.84 19.17 -14.00
CA ARG A 327 -8.54 19.70 -12.81
C ARG A 327 -7.83 20.90 -12.18
N CYS A 328 -6.50 20.95 -12.28
CA CYS A 328 -5.73 22.09 -11.78
C CYS A 328 -5.75 23.27 -12.75
N SER A 329 -5.78 22.99 -14.06
CA SER A 329 -5.71 24.01 -15.12
C SER A 329 -7.08 24.58 -15.50
N SER A 330 -8.15 23.83 -15.30
CA SER A 330 -9.49 24.37 -15.52
C SER A 330 -9.81 25.39 -14.42
N GLU A 331 -10.10 26.64 -14.82
CA GLU A 331 -10.78 27.64 -13.98
C GLU A 331 -12.20 27.17 -13.53
N GLN A 332 -12.56 25.91 -13.80
CA GLN A 332 -13.75 25.27 -13.28
C GLN A 332 -13.55 24.99 -11.80
N VAL A 333 -13.84 26.05 -11.04
CA VAL A 333 -14.55 26.06 -9.76
C VAL A 333 -14.74 24.63 -9.22
N PRO A 334 -14.08 24.26 -8.11
CA PRO A 334 -14.23 22.92 -7.54
C PRO A 334 -15.72 22.59 -7.42
N LYS A 335 -16.12 21.35 -7.77
CA LYS A 335 -17.52 20.85 -7.79
C LYS A 335 -18.43 21.68 -6.88
N PRO A 336 -19.64 22.11 -7.30
CA PRO A 336 -20.42 23.18 -6.66
C PRO A 336 -20.52 23.14 -5.12
N GLY A 337 -20.41 21.98 -4.45
CA GLY A 337 -20.29 21.92 -2.99
C GLY A 337 -18.95 22.35 -2.38
N LEU A 338 -17.80 22.15 -3.04
CA LEU A 338 -16.47 22.47 -2.52
C LEU A 338 -16.10 23.94 -2.79
N ALA A 339 -16.45 24.50 -3.95
CA ALA A 339 -16.28 25.94 -4.18
C ALA A 339 -17.15 26.79 -3.27
N ASP A 340 -18.46 26.50 -3.18
CA ASP A 340 -19.37 27.21 -2.27
C ASP A 340 -18.93 27.06 -0.81
N HIS A 341 -18.26 25.96 -0.45
CA HIS A 341 -17.71 25.75 0.89
C HIS A 341 -16.42 26.54 1.10
N LEU A 342 -15.54 26.59 0.10
CA LEU A 342 -14.31 27.38 0.14
C LEU A 342 -14.59 28.88 0.14
N GLU A 343 -15.55 29.35 -0.66
CA GLU A 343 -16.04 30.73 -0.61
C GLU A 343 -16.63 31.04 0.76
N ARG A 344 -17.45 30.15 1.34
CA ARG A 344 -17.92 30.30 2.73
C ARG A 344 -16.79 30.35 3.76
N LEU A 345 -15.73 29.56 3.60
CA LEU A 345 -14.58 29.60 4.49
C LEU A 345 -13.78 30.90 4.32
N VAL A 346 -13.61 31.41 3.10
CA VAL A 346 -13.00 32.71 2.84
C VAL A 346 -13.86 33.85 3.42
N ASP A 347 -15.17 33.82 3.20
CA ASP A 347 -16.14 34.81 3.70
C ASP A 347 -16.23 34.82 5.23
N GLN A 348 -16.02 33.68 5.88
CA GLN A 348 -15.92 33.56 7.34
C GLN A 348 -14.56 34.00 7.90
N GLY A 349 -13.63 34.47 7.06
CA GLY A 349 -12.25 34.79 7.46
C GLY A 349 -11.42 33.56 7.83
N LEU A 350 -11.94 32.36 7.55
CA LEU A 350 -11.35 31.07 7.86
C LEU A 350 -10.48 30.52 6.73
N ALA A 351 -10.35 31.18 5.58
CA ALA A 351 -9.35 30.87 4.53
C ALA A 351 -8.77 32.17 3.91
N SER A 352 -7.49 32.17 3.51
CA SER A 352 -6.87 33.32 2.80
C SER A 352 -6.70 33.00 1.31
N ALA A 353 -7.30 33.82 0.45
CA ALA A 353 -7.33 33.63 -1.01
C ALA A 353 -5.94 33.77 -1.70
N HIS A 354 -4.91 34.19 -0.98
CA HIS A 354 -3.62 34.61 -1.55
C HIS A 354 -2.63 33.48 -1.87
N ASN A 355 -2.86 32.24 -1.40
CA ASN A 355 -1.91 31.13 -1.54
C ASN A 355 -2.25 30.12 -2.66
N THR A 356 -3.28 30.37 -3.48
CA THR A 356 -4.02 29.26 -4.09
C THR A 356 -3.51 28.75 -5.44
N MET A 357 -2.77 29.51 -6.25
CA MET A 357 -2.46 29.03 -7.63
C MET A 357 -1.09 29.35 -8.22
N LYS A 358 -0.30 30.26 -7.64
CA LYS A 358 0.89 30.80 -8.32
C LYS A 358 2.14 29.90 -8.29
N GLY A 359 2.12 28.80 -7.54
CA GLY A 359 3.23 27.84 -7.40
C GLY A 359 3.03 26.51 -8.15
N LEU A 360 1.94 26.35 -8.91
CA LEU A 360 1.57 25.09 -9.59
C LEU A 360 2.43 24.75 -10.83
N TYR A 361 3.37 25.61 -11.23
CA TYR A 361 4.14 25.43 -12.47
C TYR A 361 5.52 24.76 -12.26
N GLU A 362 5.91 24.48 -11.02
CA GLU A 362 7.11 23.70 -10.67
C GLU A 362 6.72 22.52 -9.77
N LEU A 363 5.72 21.75 -10.19
CA LEU A 363 5.32 20.57 -9.42
C LEU A 363 6.41 19.48 -9.55
N PRO A 364 6.89 18.90 -8.45
CA PRO A 364 7.79 17.77 -8.50
C PRO A 364 7.15 16.62 -9.27
N ASP A 365 7.99 15.86 -9.99
CA ASP A 365 7.57 14.69 -10.74
C ASP A 365 6.77 13.71 -9.86
N VAL A 366 5.67 13.18 -10.40
CA VAL A 366 4.79 12.27 -9.65
C VAL A 366 5.39 10.86 -9.63
N ALA A 367 5.61 10.33 -8.43
CA ALA A 367 6.01 8.94 -8.24
C ALA A 367 4.80 8.04 -8.00
N PHE A 368 4.85 6.82 -8.50
CA PHE A 368 3.85 5.79 -8.22
C PHE A 368 4.41 4.79 -7.21
N GLY A 369 3.80 4.71 -6.04
CA GLY A 369 4.23 3.83 -4.95
C GLY A 369 4.00 4.43 -3.57
N PHE A 370 4.99 4.38 -2.69
CA PHE A 370 4.88 4.82 -1.29
C PHE A 370 6.09 5.62 -0.84
N TRP A 371 5.87 6.59 0.05
CA TRP A 371 6.92 7.03 0.96
C TRP A 371 7.03 6.05 2.11
N ARG A 372 8.26 5.66 2.46
CA ARG A 372 8.55 4.81 3.61
C ARG A 372 9.31 5.60 4.66
N PHE A 373 8.77 5.65 5.86
CA PHE A 373 9.38 6.23 7.05
C PHE A 373 9.72 5.11 8.04
N PRO A 374 10.99 4.98 8.49
CA PRO A 374 11.32 4.04 9.55
C PRO A 374 10.68 4.47 10.86
N LEU A 375 10.06 3.54 11.59
CA LEU A 375 9.57 3.78 12.94
C LEU A 375 10.58 3.20 13.91
N TYR A 376 11.20 4.06 14.73
CA TYR A 376 12.14 3.59 15.74
C TYR A 376 11.37 3.11 16.98
N PRO A 377 11.68 1.93 17.55
CA PRO A 377 11.01 1.41 18.75
C PRO A 377 11.08 2.37 19.96
N SER A 378 12.13 3.20 20.03
CA SER A 378 12.32 4.21 21.08
C SER A 378 11.55 5.52 20.84
N GLN A 379 10.94 5.70 19.67
CA GLN A 379 9.93 6.73 19.46
C GLN A 379 8.59 6.22 20.01
N THR A 380 8.57 5.91 21.31
CA THR A 380 7.38 6.13 22.11
C THR A 380 7.14 7.63 22.05
N PHE A 381 6.37 8.08 21.04
CA PHE A 381 5.86 9.43 21.00
C PHE A 381 5.02 9.58 22.26
N VAL A 382 5.64 10.15 23.29
CA VAL A 382 5.01 10.43 24.58
C VAL A 382 3.72 11.18 24.24
N GLU A 383 2.60 10.61 24.68
CA GLU A 383 1.29 11.25 24.72
C GLU A 383 1.43 12.58 25.44
N LYS A 384 1.83 13.64 24.73
CA LYS A 384 1.56 15.00 25.20
C LYS A 384 0.11 15.27 24.85
N GLY A 385 -0.76 14.76 25.73
CA GLY A 385 -2.15 15.14 25.91
C GLY A 385 -2.90 15.47 24.63
N LEU A 386 -3.29 14.45 23.88
CA LEU A 386 -4.56 14.56 23.17
C LEU A 386 -5.61 14.42 24.27
N GLY A 387 -6.23 15.54 24.66
CA GLY A 387 -7.43 15.49 25.48
C GLY A 387 -8.40 14.53 24.81
N GLU A 388 -8.95 13.61 25.60
CA GLU A 388 -10.09 12.79 25.22
C GLU A 388 -11.27 13.72 24.97
N GLU A 389 -11.33 14.34 23.78
CA GLU A 389 -12.59 14.85 23.27
C GLU A 389 -13.29 13.65 22.64
N GLU A 390 -14.25 13.11 23.40
CA GLU A 390 -15.33 12.25 22.91
C GLU A 390 -16.03 12.98 21.76
N GLU A 391 -15.58 12.76 20.52
CA GLU A 391 -16.24 13.27 19.32
C GLU A 391 -17.26 12.23 18.82
N ASP A 392 -18.54 12.64 18.84
CA ASP A 392 -19.69 11.87 18.37
C ASP A 392 -19.52 11.36 16.92
N GLY A 393 -19.76 10.06 16.75
CA GLY A 393 -19.38 9.23 15.59
C GLY A 393 -20.01 9.52 14.23
N TRP A 394 -20.50 10.74 13.98
CA TRP A 394 -21.02 11.16 12.67
C TRP A 394 -20.44 12.49 12.12
N GLU A 395 -19.71 13.29 12.93
CA GLU A 395 -19.06 14.52 12.44
C GLU A 395 -17.71 14.28 11.72
N PHE A 396 -17.21 13.05 11.76
CA PHE A 396 -15.94 12.62 11.17
C PHE A 396 -15.87 12.84 9.63
N ALA A 397 -17.03 12.86 8.98
CA ALA A 397 -17.12 13.03 7.53
C ALA A 397 -17.08 14.50 7.08
N PHE A 398 -17.04 15.50 7.98
CA PHE A 398 -17.00 16.92 7.57
C PHE A 398 -16.06 17.82 8.39
N ASN A 399 -15.51 17.39 9.54
CA ASN A 399 -14.59 18.21 10.34
C ASN A 399 -13.10 18.08 9.90
N TRP A 400 -12.83 17.98 8.60
CA TRP A 400 -11.45 17.91 8.07
C TRP A 400 -10.73 19.26 8.11
N VAL A 401 -11.50 20.35 8.14
CA VAL A 401 -11.04 21.75 8.02
C VAL A 401 -10.13 22.16 9.19
N THR A 402 -10.20 21.46 10.32
CA THR A 402 -9.42 21.77 11.53
C THR A 402 -8.21 20.87 11.73
N ARG A 403 -8.01 19.86 10.86
CA ARG A 403 -6.98 18.85 11.12
C ARG A 403 -5.57 19.36 10.78
N PRO A 404 -4.57 19.03 11.62
CA PRO A 404 -3.24 19.60 11.49
C PRO A 404 -2.47 18.99 10.33
N LEU A 405 -1.75 19.85 9.62
CA LEU A 405 -0.64 19.39 8.78
C LEU A 405 0.49 18.88 9.65
N ASN A 406 1.18 17.84 9.17
CA ASN A 406 2.35 17.30 9.83
C ASN A 406 3.60 17.71 9.05
N ASP A 407 4.60 18.15 9.79
CA ASP A 407 5.93 18.41 9.24
C ASP A 407 6.79 17.15 9.39
N LEU A 408 7.09 16.52 8.26
CA LEU A 408 7.94 15.34 8.12
C LEU A 408 9.30 15.68 7.48
N SER A 409 9.66 16.96 7.36
CA SER A 409 10.89 17.36 6.67
C SER A 409 12.17 16.94 7.39
N ASP A 410 12.09 16.69 8.70
CA ASP A 410 13.19 16.13 9.49
C ASP A 410 13.43 14.62 9.23
N CYS A 411 12.45 13.94 8.63
CA CYS A 411 12.46 12.49 8.39
C CYS A 411 12.36 12.22 6.89
N TRP A 412 13.45 12.41 6.14
CA TRP A 412 13.43 12.20 4.69
C TRP A 412 13.07 10.74 4.34
N PRO A 413 12.05 10.48 3.51
CA PRO A 413 11.57 9.12 3.26
C PRO A 413 12.45 8.35 2.27
N GLU A 414 12.43 7.03 2.40
CA GLU A 414 12.73 6.14 1.28
C GLU A 414 11.56 6.17 0.27
N LEU A 415 11.86 6.01 -1.02
CA LEU A 415 10.83 5.89 -2.05
C LEU A 415 10.65 4.44 -2.47
N VAL A 416 9.47 3.88 -2.23
CA VAL A 416 9.09 2.56 -2.73
C VAL A 416 8.38 2.76 -4.07
N LEU A 417 9.08 2.52 -5.17
CA LEU A 417 8.57 2.70 -6.54
C LEU A 417 7.90 1.44 -7.08
N MET A 418 6.64 1.56 -7.47
CA MET A 418 5.87 0.48 -8.06
C MET A 418 6.18 0.32 -9.55
N ASN A 419 6.40 -0.93 -9.97
CA ASN A 419 6.74 -1.24 -11.35
C ASN A 419 5.46 -1.32 -12.20
N LEU A 420 5.07 -0.19 -12.80
CA LEU A 420 3.97 -0.13 -13.75
C LEU A 420 4.24 -1.01 -14.97
N ALA A 421 3.18 -1.64 -15.45
CA ALA A 421 3.22 -2.44 -16.64
C ALA A 421 3.28 -1.57 -17.91
N TYR A 422 4.20 -1.93 -18.81
CA TYR A 422 4.03 -1.78 -20.25
C TYR A 422 3.03 -2.83 -20.80
#